data_AF-A0A955AU75-F1
#
_entry.id   AF-A0A955AU75-F1
#
_cell.length_a   1.000
_cell.length_b   1.000
_cell.length_c   1.000
_cell.angle_alpha   90.00
_cell.angle_beta   90.00
_cell.angle_gamma   90.00
#
_symmetry.space_group_name_H-M   'P 1'
#
loop_
_entity.id
_entity.type
_entity.pdbx_description
1 polymer ?
#
loop_
_entity_poly.entity_id
_entity_poly.type
_entity_poly.pdbx_seq_one_letter_code
_entity_poly.pdbx_strand_id
1 'polypeptide(L)'
;MKRWMEKLPWKAPNNLVDQLVGRIAARSRSAVWQRVVSRCQEMGPNEARGYIRARAAKIVQREFVIATSQTPGLSNYTLSQIAGLAMDEVVRSMLSEAKRMHLEPVALPVRRAA
;
A
#
# COMPACT_ATOMS: atom_id res chain seq x y z
N MET A 1 10.62 -6.77 -22.46
CA MET A 1 10.70 -5.41 -21.88
C MET A 1 9.52 -5.17 -20.94
N LYS A 2 9.72 -5.20 -19.61
CA LYS A 2 8.74 -4.71 -18.61
C LYS A 2 9.47 -3.79 -17.62
N ARG A 3 9.70 -2.55 -18.07
CA ARG A 3 10.47 -1.45 -17.42
C ARG A 3 9.82 -0.85 -16.15
N TRP A 4 8.87 -1.57 -15.56
CA TRP A 4 8.08 -1.10 -14.40
C TRP A 4 8.52 -1.76 -13.08
N MET A 5 9.42 -2.75 -13.15
CA MET A 5 10.04 -3.38 -11.97
C MET A 5 11.26 -2.60 -11.43
N GLU A 6 11.86 -1.69 -12.22
CA GLU A 6 13.13 -1.03 -11.89
C GLU A 6 13.01 0.22 -10.99
N LYS A 7 11.79 0.70 -10.66
CA LYS A 7 11.59 1.93 -9.87
C LYS A 7 11.05 1.69 -8.46
N LEU A 8 11.42 0.56 -7.88
CA LEU A 8 11.04 0.22 -6.52
C LEU A 8 12.30 0.25 -5.62
N PRO A 9 12.42 1.19 -4.66
CA PRO A 9 13.63 1.38 -3.86
C PRO A 9 13.94 0.26 -2.84
N TRP A 10 13.37 -0.93 -2.97
CA TRP A 10 13.61 -2.03 -2.04
C TRP A 10 14.58 -3.04 -2.64
N LYS A 11 15.72 -3.19 -1.96
CA LYS A 11 16.66 -4.32 -2.05
C LYS A 11 15.91 -5.63 -2.24
N ALA A 12 16.50 -6.57 -2.98
CA ALA A 12 16.08 -7.97 -2.97
C ALA A 12 15.82 -8.44 -1.52
N PRO A 13 14.74 -9.18 -1.25
CA PRO A 13 14.33 -9.52 0.11
C PRO A 13 15.31 -10.51 0.73
N ASN A 14 16.36 -9.99 1.36
CA ASN A 14 17.42 -10.80 1.96
C ASN A 14 17.04 -11.35 3.35
N ASN A 15 15.85 -11.01 3.89
CA ASN A 15 15.34 -11.58 5.14
C ASN A 15 13.83 -11.89 5.07
N LEU A 16 13.38 -12.80 5.93
CA LEU A 16 12.00 -13.27 6.04
C LEU A 16 11.00 -12.14 6.36
N VAL A 17 11.43 -11.12 7.13
CA VAL A 17 10.58 -9.98 7.51
C VAL A 17 10.18 -9.19 6.28
N ASP A 18 11.13 -8.85 5.41
CA ASP A 18 10.87 -8.10 4.18
C ASP A 18 9.92 -8.85 3.23
N GLN A 19 10.05 -10.19 3.17
CA GLN A 19 9.15 -11.04 2.38
C GLN A 19 7.72 -10.99 2.92
N LEU A 20 7.54 -11.11 4.24
CA LEU A 20 6.23 -11.06 4.87
C LEU A 20 5.59 -9.67 4.74
N VAL A 21 6.35 -8.61 4.97
CA VAL A 21 5.90 -7.21 4.80
C VAL A 21 5.43 -6.98 3.37
N GLY A 22 6.26 -7.33 2.37
CA GLY A 22 5.91 -7.19 0.96
C GLY A 22 4.66 -7.96 0.57
N ARG A 23 4.51 -9.20 1.07
CA ARG A 23 3.34 -10.05 0.83
C ARG A 23 2.06 -9.47 1.43
N ILE A 24 2.10 -9.04 2.70
CA ILE A 24 0.96 -8.43 3.39
C ILE A 24 0.53 -7.15 2.66
N ALA A 25 1.50 -6.29 2.32
CA ALA A 25 1.21 -5.03 1.64
C ALA A 25 0.61 -5.25 0.24
N ALA A 26 1.18 -6.16 -0.55
CA ALA A 26 0.68 -6.48 -1.88
C ALA A 26 -0.77 -6.99 -1.85
N ARG A 27 -1.10 -7.91 -0.91
CA ARG A 27 -2.44 -8.47 -0.78
C ARG A 27 -3.46 -7.46 -0.23
N SER A 28 -3.02 -6.54 0.62
CA SER A 28 -3.89 -5.50 1.19
C SER A 28 -4.26 -4.41 0.18
N ARG A 29 -3.38 -4.14 -0.79
CA ARG A 29 -3.43 -2.94 -1.65
C ARG A 29 -4.79 -2.71 -2.32
N SER A 30 -5.30 -3.70 -3.05
CA SER A 30 -6.56 -3.53 -3.82
C SER A 30 -7.76 -3.23 -2.91
N ALA A 31 -7.87 -3.95 -1.79
CA ALA A 31 -8.99 -3.78 -0.87
C ALA A 31 -8.92 -2.45 -0.11
N VAL A 32 -7.71 -1.98 0.22
CA VAL A 32 -7.52 -0.66 0.82
C VAL A 32 -7.85 0.43 -0.20
N TRP A 33 -7.33 0.31 -1.43
CA TRP A 33 -7.55 1.27 -2.49
C TRP A 33 -9.03 1.53 -2.77
N GLN A 34 -9.81 0.46 -2.96
CA GLN A 34 -11.26 0.55 -3.17
C GLN A 34 -12.00 1.30 -2.05
N ARG A 35 -11.47 1.29 -0.82
CA ARG A 35 -12.09 1.96 0.32
C ARG A 35 -11.67 3.41 0.49
N VAL A 36 -10.54 3.82 -0.08
CA VAL A 36 -9.93 5.13 0.21
C VAL A 36 -9.90 6.07 -0.98
N VAL A 37 -9.89 5.55 -2.21
CA VAL A 37 -9.65 6.34 -3.43
C VAL A 37 -10.57 7.55 -3.57
N SER A 38 -11.88 7.38 -3.38
CA SER A 38 -12.85 8.47 -3.59
C SER A 38 -12.67 9.61 -2.61
N ARG A 39 -12.30 9.32 -1.35
CA ARG A 39 -12.13 10.34 -0.30
C ARG A 39 -10.74 10.96 -0.29
N CYS A 40 -9.70 10.20 -0.63
CA CYS A 40 -8.32 10.71 -0.66
C CYS A 40 -8.09 11.80 -1.72
N GLN A 41 -8.97 11.90 -2.72
CA GLN A 41 -8.94 12.95 -3.74
C GLN A 41 -9.35 14.34 -3.22
N GLU A 42 -9.99 14.41 -2.06
CA GLU A 42 -10.46 15.68 -1.48
C GLU A 42 -9.61 16.14 -0.29
N MET A 43 -8.67 15.29 0.15
CA MET A 43 -7.94 15.46 1.40
C MET A 43 -6.54 16.02 1.18
N GLY A 44 -6.08 16.84 2.13
CA GLY A 44 -4.67 17.21 2.24
C GLY A 44 -3.78 16.00 2.60
N PRO A 45 -2.46 16.04 2.35
CA PRO A 45 -1.57 14.88 2.53
C PRO A 45 -1.58 14.26 3.94
N ASN A 46 -1.62 15.09 4.98
CA ASN A 46 -1.63 14.63 6.38
C ASN A 46 -2.96 13.97 6.74
N GLU A 47 -4.07 14.56 6.29
CA GLU A 47 -5.42 14.02 6.49
C GLU A 47 -5.59 12.68 5.75
N ALA A 48 -5.17 12.63 4.48
CA ALA A 48 -5.19 11.41 3.68
C ALA A 48 -4.38 10.28 4.35
N ARG A 49 -3.20 10.60 4.91
CA ARG A 49 -2.37 9.62 5.63
C ARG A 49 -3.12 9.01 6.82
N GLY A 50 -3.72 9.85 7.66
CA GLY A 50 -4.50 9.42 8.83
C GLY A 50 -5.72 8.58 8.42
N TYR A 51 -6.45 9.05 7.42
CA TYR A 51 -7.60 8.36 6.86
C TYR A 51 -7.23 6.98 6.32
N ILE A 52 -6.21 6.89 5.46
CA ILE A 52 -5.74 5.62 4.89
C ILE A 52 -5.35 4.65 5.99
N ARG A 53 -4.56 5.09 6.99
CA ARG A 53 -4.10 4.23 8.09
C ARG A 53 -5.30 3.62 8.84
N ALA A 54 -6.30 4.44 9.16
CA ALA A 54 -7.51 3.98 9.85
C ALA A 54 -8.30 2.96 9.01
N ARG A 55 -8.46 3.20 7.70
CA ARG A 55 -9.21 2.30 6.80
C ARG A 55 -8.45 1.02 6.47
N ALA A 56 -7.12 1.06 6.49
CA ALA A 56 -6.24 -0.08 6.23
C ALA A 56 -6.14 -1.06 7.40
N ALA A 57 -6.29 -0.59 8.65
CA ALA A 57 -6.09 -1.38 9.87
C ALA A 57 -6.68 -2.79 9.82
N LYS A 58 -7.98 -2.93 9.57
CA LYS A 58 -8.66 -4.23 9.55
C LYS A 58 -8.19 -5.14 8.40
N ILE A 59 -7.83 -4.55 7.25
CA ILE A 59 -7.37 -5.32 6.08
C ILE A 59 -5.96 -5.84 6.34
N VAL A 60 -5.05 -4.95 6.76
CA VAL A 60 -3.66 -5.31 7.06
C VAL A 60 -3.62 -6.35 8.17
N GLN A 61 -4.43 -6.20 9.21
CA GLN A 61 -4.51 -7.20 10.29
C GLN A 61 -4.93 -8.59 9.76
N ARG A 62 -5.92 -8.65 8.88
CA ARG A 62 -6.36 -9.92 8.27
C ARG A 62 -5.23 -10.57 7.47
N GLU A 63 -4.60 -9.81 6.57
CA GLU A 63 -3.52 -10.33 5.73
C GLU A 63 -2.27 -10.68 6.55
N PHE A 64 -2.00 -9.95 7.64
CA PHE A 64 -0.96 -10.25 8.61
C PHE A 64 -1.16 -11.61 9.27
N VAL A 65 -2.37 -11.90 9.77
CA VAL A 65 -2.69 -13.20 10.38
C VAL A 65 -2.51 -14.32 9.36
N ILE A 66 -3.01 -14.13 8.13
CA ILE A 66 -2.85 -15.12 7.05
C ILE A 66 -1.37 -15.37 6.75
N ALA A 67 -0.55 -14.31 6.62
CA ALA A 67 0.85 -14.44 6.27
C ALA A 67 1.68 -15.09 7.39
N THR A 68 1.45 -14.72 8.65
CA THR A 68 2.23 -15.22 9.78
C THR A 68 1.81 -16.62 10.25
N SER A 69 0.56 -17.02 10.04
CA SER A 69 0.11 -18.40 10.30
C SER A 69 0.87 -19.46 9.48
N GLN A 70 1.43 -19.06 8.34
CA GLN A 70 2.24 -19.91 7.46
C GLN A 70 3.72 -19.93 7.85
N THR A 71 4.09 -19.26 8.94
CA THR A 71 5.48 -19.10 9.39
C THR A 71 5.53 -19.19 10.92
N PRO A 72 5.37 -20.40 11.48
CA PRO A 72 5.47 -20.60 12.92
C PRO A 72 6.89 -20.30 13.44
N GLY A 73 7.00 -19.95 14.71
CA GLY A 73 8.29 -19.70 15.39
C GLY A 73 8.77 -18.25 15.39
N LEU A 74 7.98 -17.30 14.89
CA LEU A 74 8.30 -15.88 14.99
C LEU A 74 8.08 -15.33 16.41
N SER A 75 9.03 -14.54 16.90
CA SER A 75 8.89 -13.85 18.18
C SER A 75 7.82 -12.74 18.14
N ASN A 76 7.25 -12.41 19.29
CA ASN A 76 6.30 -11.29 19.42
C ASN A 76 6.89 -9.96 18.95
N TYR A 77 8.19 -9.73 19.17
CA TYR A 77 8.89 -8.55 18.69
C TYR A 77 8.90 -8.50 17.16
N THR A 78 9.28 -9.60 16.51
CA THR A 78 9.30 -9.72 15.05
C THR A 78 7.91 -9.57 14.45
N LEU A 79 6.89 -10.17 15.07
CA LEU A 79 5.50 -10.02 14.67
C LEU A 79 5.02 -8.56 14.72
N SER A 80 5.35 -7.85 15.80
CA SER A 80 5.05 -6.41 15.93
C SER A 80 5.76 -5.57 14.86
N GLN A 81 7.03 -5.85 14.59
CA GLN A 81 7.78 -5.19 13.52
C GLN A 81 7.15 -5.42 12.14
N ILE A 82 6.78 -6.66 11.81
CA ILE A 82 6.11 -6.98 10.54
C ILE A 82 4.80 -6.20 10.40
N ALA A 83 3.98 -6.17 11.45
CA ALA A 83 2.71 -5.45 11.43
C ALA A 83 2.88 -3.94 11.20
N GLY A 84 3.83 -3.31 11.89
CA GLY A 84 4.15 -1.89 11.73
C GLY A 84 4.66 -1.56 10.32
N LEU A 85 5.67 -2.31 9.85
CA LEU A 85 6.26 -2.10 8.52
C LEU A 85 5.26 -2.35 7.39
N ALA A 86 4.42 -3.38 7.50
CA ALA A 86 3.38 -3.66 6.51
C ALA A 86 2.33 -2.54 6.45
N MET A 87 1.91 -2.00 7.60
CA MET A 87 0.99 -0.87 7.65
C MET A 87 1.60 0.36 6.97
N ASP A 88 2.84 0.70 7.32
CA ASP A 88 3.52 1.88 6.78
C ASP A 88 3.74 1.75 5.27
N GLU A 89 4.09 0.56 4.79
CA GLU A 89 4.24 0.29 3.36
C GLU A 89 2.92 0.42 2.59
N VAL A 90 1.81 -0.09 3.15
CA VAL A 90 0.48 0.11 2.57
C VAL A 90 0.14 1.59 2.50
N VAL A 91 0.27 2.33 3.61
CA VAL A 91 -0.04 3.77 3.66
C VAL A 91 0.80 4.54 2.64
N ARG A 92 2.12 4.27 2.59
CA ARG A 92 3.03 4.90 1.64
C ARG A 92 2.64 4.60 0.18
N SER A 93 2.27 3.36 -0.13
CA SER A 93 1.85 2.97 -1.47
C SER A 93 0.55 3.67 -1.90
N MET A 94 -0.44 3.76 -1.00
CA MET A 94 -1.73 4.41 -1.27
C MET A 94 -1.59 5.93 -1.41
N LEU A 95 -0.76 6.57 -0.59
CA LEU A 95 -0.47 8.00 -0.72
C LEU A 95 0.22 8.30 -2.07
N SER A 96 1.15 7.44 -2.47
CA SER A 96 1.84 7.57 -3.76
C SER A 96 0.86 7.42 -4.93
N GLU A 97 -0.09 6.48 -4.84
CA GLU A 97 -1.11 6.23 -5.86
C GLU A 97 -2.15 7.35 -5.92
N ALA A 98 -2.63 7.82 -4.78
CA ALA A 98 -3.51 8.98 -4.69
C ALA A 98 -2.85 10.23 -5.30
N LYS A 99 -1.58 10.51 -4.94
CA LYS A 99 -0.81 11.63 -5.52
C LYS A 99 -0.68 11.51 -7.04
N ARG A 100 -0.47 10.31 -7.59
CA ARG A 100 -0.44 10.11 -9.04
C ARG A 100 -1.77 10.48 -9.70
N MET A 101 -2.89 10.09 -9.11
CA MET A 101 -4.22 10.46 -9.65
C MET A 101 -4.51 11.95 -9.54
N HIS A 102 -3.99 12.62 -8.52
CA HIS A 102 -4.07 14.08 -8.40
C HIS A 102 -3.24 14.83 -9.45
N LEU A 103 -2.10 14.25 -9.86
CA LEU A 103 -1.17 14.85 -10.82
C LEU A 103 -1.52 14.55 -12.28
N GLU A 104 -2.29 13.51 -12.55
CA GLU A 104 -2.81 13.16 -13.87
C GLU A 104 -4.23 13.75 -13.99
N PRO A 105 -4.41 15.01 -14.44
CA PRO A 105 -5.73 15.47 -14.82
C PRO A 105 -6.25 14.52 -15.88
N VAL A 106 -7.50 14.06 -15.74
CA VAL A 106 -8.21 13.31 -16.78
C VAL A 106 -7.98 14.06 -18.09
N ALA A 107 -7.15 13.49 -18.97
CA ALA A 107 -6.89 14.08 -20.27
C ALA A 107 -8.23 14.07 -21.01
N LEU A 108 -8.95 15.18 -20.92
CA LEU A 108 -10.22 15.37 -21.61
C LEU A 108 -9.94 15.10 -23.10
N PRO A 109 -10.76 14.27 -23.77
CA PRO A 109 -10.58 14.07 -25.20
C PRO A 109 -10.69 15.45 -25.86
N VAL A 110 -9.60 15.88 -26.48
CA VAL A 110 -9.56 17.09 -27.31
C VAL A 110 -10.64 16.90 -28.36
N ARG A 111 -11.82 17.52 -28.16
CA ARG A 111 -12.83 17.62 -29.19
C ARG A 111 -12.16 18.38 -30.34
N ARG A 112 -11.75 17.64 -31.38
CA ARG A 112 -11.41 18.24 -32.66
C ARG A 112 -12.70 18.87 -33.17
N ALA A 113 -12.76 20.20 -33.15
CA ALA A 113 -13.78 20.93 -33.86
C ALA A 113 -13.65 20.57 -35.35
N ALA A 114 -14.78 20.19 -35.94
CA ALA A 114 -14.94 19.95 -37.37
C ALA A 114 -15.04 21.27 -38.13
#